data_AF-A0A4R4MH75-F1
#
_entry.id   AF-A0A4R4MH75-F1
#
_cell.length_a   1.000
_cell.length_b   1.000
_cell.length_c   1.000
_cell.angle_alpha   90.00
_cell.angle_beta   90.00
_cell.angle_gamma   90.00
#
_symmetry.space_group_name_H-M   'P 1'
#
loop_
_entity.id
_entity.type
_entity.pdbx_description
1 polymer ?
#
loop_
_entity_poly.entity_id
_entity_poly.type
_entity_poly.pdbx_seq_one_letter_code
_entity_poly.pdbx_strand_id
1 'polypeptide(L)'
;MIRRAAQAAGDGQPCGKAYRHGTYKVHNCPDWSPSGSIPVHKSPRKGTIVGYINPSGDDWYLCEKVGARYTLGRYQNFWWAATMADNNKWGYVNEVYFRGGGNNEPDAGLHTCSGPGGKQLPQ
;
A
#
# COMPACT_ATOMS: atom_id res chain seq x y z
N MET A 1 0.30 28.62 28.52
CA MET A 1 -0.32 28.14 27.27
C MET A 1 0.61 27.12 26.64
N ILE A 2 0.33 25.82 26.79
CA ILE A 2 1.16 24.77 26.18
C ILE A 2 0.63 24.53 24.77
N ARG A 3 1.42 24.92 23.76
CA ARG A 3 1.18 24.55 22.36
C ARG A 3 1.28 23.03 22.25
N ARG A 4 0.15 22.34 22.14
CA ARG A 4 0.13 20.95 21.67
C ARG A 4 0.54 20.99 20.21
N ALA A 5 1.75 20.51 19.91
CA ALA A 5 2.05 20.03 18.57
C ALA A 5 1.01 18.93 18.27
N ALA A 6 0.31 19.03 17.13
CA ALA A 6 -0.48 17.91 16.65
C ALA A 6 0.48 16.72 16.51
N GLN A 7 0.27 15.66 17.31
CA GLN A 7 0.90 14.38 17.02
C GLN A 7 0.47 14.03 15.59
N ALA A 8 1.42 13.84 14.67
CA ALA A 8 1.13 13.10 13.44
C ALA A 8 0.43 11.83 13.91
N ALA A 9 -0.83 11.64 13.51
CA ALA A 9 -1.58 10.47 13.90
C ALA A 9 -0.91 9.29 13.21
N GLY A 10 0.06 8.66 13.87
CA GLY A 10 0.66 7.42 13.35
C GLY A 10 -0.47 6.44 13.05
N ASP A 11 -0.33 5.69 11.96
CA ASP A 11 -1.38 4.79 11.49
C ASP A 11 -1.86 3.92 12.66
N GLY A 12 -3.18 3.93 12.90
CA GLY A 12 -3.78 3.16 13.98
C GLY A 12 -3.66 1.64 13.79
N GLN A 13 -3.31 1.21 12.57
CA GLN A 13 -3.03 -0.16 12.19
C GLN A 13 -1.91 -0.16 11.13
N PRO A 14 -0.64 -0.03 11.53
CA PRO A 14 0.46 -0.07 10.56
C PRO A 14 0.63 -1.50 10.00
N CYS A 15 1.24 -1.63 8.83
CA CYS A 15 1.68 -2.91 8.30
C CYS A 15 2.57 -3.66 9.32
N GLY A 16 2.48 -4.99 9.29
CA GLY A 16 3.18 -5.86 10.22
C GLY A 16 4.69 -5.87 10.05
N LYS A 17 5.36 -6.65 10.90
CA LYS A 17 6.82 -6.85 10.81
C LYS A 17 7.19 -7.49 9.48
N ALA A 18 8.31 -7.07 8.92
CA ALA A 18 8.85 -7.69 7.72
C ALA A 18 9.18 -9.18 7.93
N TYR A 19 8.87 -10.01 6.93
CA TYR A 19 9.23 -11.42 6.88
C TYR A 19 9.73 -11.80 5.47
N ARG A 20 10.22 -13.03 5.30
CA ARG A 20 10.65 -13.54 3.99
C ARG A 20 9.52 -14.29 3.30
N HIS A 21 9.22 -13.91 2.08
CA HIS A 21 8.39 -14.67 1.15
C HIS A 21 9.23 -15.04 -0.07
N GLY A 22 9.73 -16.27 -0.10
CA GLY A 22 10.76 -16.69 -1.05
C GLY A 22 12.03 -15.82 -0.89
N THR A 23 12.43 -15.14 -1.95
CA THR A 23 13.59 -14.22 -1.97
C THR A 23 13.24 -12.80 -1.54
N TYR A 24 11.95 -12.47 -1.39
CA TYR A 24 11.47 -11.13 -1.09
C TYR A 24 11.35 -10.88 0.41
N LYS A 25 11.65 -9.65 0.85
CA LYS A 25 11.34 -9.15 2.19
C LYS A 25 10.05 -8.35 2.10
N VAL A 26 8.99 -8.83 2.75
CA VAL A 26 7.62 -8.34 2.56
C VAL A 26 6.94 -8.10 3.91
N HIS A 27 5.80 -7.42 3.88
CA HIS A 27 4.95 -7.13 5.03
C HIS A 27 3.51 -7.52 4.71
N ASN A 28 2.75 -8.00 5.70
CA ASN A 28 1.29 -8.02 5.60
C ASN A 28 0.76 -6.66 6.04
N CYS A 29 -0.24 -6.15 5.34
CA CYS A 29 -0.90 -4.88 5.67
C CYS A 29 -2.37 -5.13 6.01
N PRO A 30 -3.00 -4.29 6.85
CA PRO A 30 -4.38 -4.49 7.24
C PRO A 30 -5.31 -4.01 6.13
N ASP A 31 -5.54 -4.89 5.17
CA ASP A 31 -6.31 -4.60 3.97
C ASP A 31 -7.81 -4.37 4.24
N TRP A 32 -8.40 -3.57 3.36
CA TRP A 32 -9.85 -3.42 3.26
C TRP A 32 -10.29 -3.06 1.85
N SER A 33 -11.54 -3.37 1.53
CA SER A 33 -12.19 -2.86 0.33
C SER A 33 -13.69 -2.77 0.55
N PRO A 34 -14.36 -1.69 0.09
CA PRO A 34 -15.81 -1.61 0.12
C PRO A 34 -16.49 -2.58 -0.87
N SER A 35 -15.77 -3.06 -1.90
CA SER A 35 -16.29 -3.97 -2.92
C SER A 35 -15.87 -5.43 -2.73
N GLY A 36 -15.12 -5.74 -1.68
CA GLY A 36 -14.57 -7.09 -1.45
C GLY A 36 -13.42 -7.47 -2.38
N SER A 37 -12.85 -6.52 -3.13
CA SER A 37 -11.69 -6.74 -3.99
C SER A 37 -10.83 -5.48 -4.09
N ILE A 38 -9.51 -5.64 -4.16
CA ILE A 38 -8.55 -4.54 -4.26
C ILE A 38 -7.91 -4.58 -5.65
N PRO A 39 -8.00 -3.51 -6.46
CA PRO A 39 -7.38 -3.48 -7.78
C PRO A 39 -5.87 -3.33 -7.69
N VAL A 40 -5.14 -4.22 -8.37
CA VAL A 40 -3.69 -4.12 -8.55
C VAL A 40 -3.40 -3.48 -9.90
N HIS A 41 -2.82 -2.29 -9.89
CA HIS A 41 -2.51 -1.51 -11.08
C HIS A 41 -1.10 -1.80 -11.62
N LYS A 42 -0.91 -1.77 -12.94
CA LYS A 42 0.40 -1.99 -13.60
C LYS A 42 1.48 -0.98 -13.19
N SER A 43 1.08 0.19 -12.71
CA SER A 43 1.95 1.31 -12.34
C SER A 43 1.33 2.02 -11.14
N PRO A 44 2.08 2.83 -10.36
CA PRO A 44 1.57 3.53 -9.18
C PRO A 44 0.71 4.75 -9.59
N ARG A 45 -0.35 4.47 -10.35
CA ARG A 45 -1.37 5.41 -10.82
C ARG A 45 -2.60 4.61 -11.21
N LYS A 46 -3.78 5.23 -11.11
CA LYS A 46 -5.01 4.63 -11.65
C LYS A 46 -4.85 4.43 -13.16
N GLY A 47 -5.12 3.22 -13.62
CA GLY A 47 -4.93 2.83 -15.02
C GLY A 47 -5.14 1.33 -15.19
N THR A 48 -4.39 0.70 -16.08
CA THR A 48 -4.44 -0.74 -16.35
C THR A 48 -4.38 -1.56 -15.06
N ILE A 49 -5.44 -2.32 -14.79
CA ILE A 49 -5.51 -3.30 -13.72
C ILE A 49 -4.91 -4.60 -14.26
N VAL A 50 -3.94 -5.18 -13.54
CA VAL A 50 -3.29 -6.44 -13.91
C VAL A 50 -3.87 -7.63 -13.15
N GLY A 51 -4.50 -7.39 -12.01
CA GLY A 51 -5.14 -8.40 -11.18
C GLY A 51 -5.86 -7.77 -10.00
N TYR A 52 -6.36 -8.61 -9.11
CA TYR A 52 -7.03 -8.21 -7.89
C TYR A 52 -6.45 -8.98 -6.72
N ILE A 53 -6.68 -8.42 -5.53
CA ILE A 53 -6.41 -9.03 -4.24
C ILE A 53 -7.75 -9.22 -3.52
N ASN A 54 -7.95 -10.37 -2.89
CA ASN A 54 -9.00 -10.60 -1.90
C ASN A 54 -8.56 -9.99 -0.54
N PRO A 55 -9.21 -8.93 -0.02
CA PRO A 55 -8.79 -8.28 1.23
C PRO A 55 -8.76 -9.17 2.50
N SER A 56 -9.33 -10.38 2.43
CA SER A 56 -9.29 -11.36 3.52
C SER A 56 -8.28 -12.48 3.29
N GLY A 57 -7.46 -12.38 2.24
CA GLY A 57 -6.42 -13.34 1.88
C GLY A 57 -5.11 -13.11 2.62
N ASP A 58 -4.11 -13.92 2.25
CA ASP A 58 -2.74 -13.87 2.78
C ASP A 58 -1.84 -13.00 1.88
N ASP A 59 -2.26 -11.76 1.66
CA ASP A 59 -1.58 -10.81 0.79
C ASP A 59 -0.34 -10.20 1.45
N TRP A 60 0.62 -9.84 0.61
CA TRP A 60 1.88 -9.27 1.06
C TRP A 60 2.36 -8.15 0.16
N TYR A 61 3.06 -7.20 0.78
CA TYR A 61 3.53 -5.98 0.17
C TYR A 61 5.03 -5.87 0.30
N LEU A 62 5.70 -5.55 -0.80
CA LEU A 62 7.15 -5.45 -0.85
C LEU A 62 7.63 -4.16 -0.20
N CYS A 63 7.09 -3.02 -0.63
CA CYS A 63 7.50 -1.68 -0.22
C CYS A 63 6.50 -0.64 -0.73
N GLU A 64 6.58 0.59 -0.21
CA GLU A 64 5.75 1.72 -0.61
C GLU A 64 6.52 2.77 -1.43
N LYS A 65 5.81 3.54 -2.27
CA LYS A 65 6.36 4.69 -3.00
C LYS A 65 5.30 5.72 -3.35
N VAL A 66 5.74 6.96 -3.56
CA VAL A 66 4.89 8.02 -4.13
C VAL A 66 4.55 7.71 -5.59
N GLY A 67 3.28 7.92 -5.93
CA GLY A 67 2.72 7.81 -7.27
C GLY A 67 1.67 8.89 -7.55
N ALA A 68 0.75 8.63 -8.47
CA ALA A 68 -0.36 9.54 -8.74
C ALA A 68 -1.42 9.46 -7.63
N ARG A 69 -2.08 10.58 -7.33
CA ARG A 69 -3.19 10.59 -6.37
C ARG A 69 -4.31 9.65 -6.82
N TYR A 70 -4.78 8.81 -5.91
CA TYR A 70 -5.95 7.96 -6.06
C TYR A 70 -7.05 8.43 -5.10
N THR A 71 -8.31 8.19 -5.47
CA THR A 71 -9.47 8.55 -4.63
C THR A 71 -10.47 7.40 -4.63
N LEU A 72 -10.95 7.03 -3.44
CA LEU A 72 -11.97 6.03 -3.19
C LEU A 72 -13.03 6.63 -2.25
N GLY A 73 -14.14 7.12 -2.81
CA GLY A 73 -15.12 7.87 -2.03
C GLY A 73 -14.49 9.10 -1.38
N ARG A 74 -14.49 9.17 -0.03
CA ARG A 74 -13.89 10.26 0.75
C ARG A 74 -12.38 10.07 1.03
N TYR A 75 -11.83 8.91 0.72
CA TYR A 75 -10.44 8.58 0.99
C TYR A 75 -9.58 8.94 -0.20
N GLN A 76 -8.36 9.42 0.06
CA GLN A 76 -7.38 9.73 -0.96
C GLN A 76 -5.97 9.46 -0.46
N ASN A 77 -5.12 8.95 -1.34
CA ASN A 77 -3.71 8.81 -1.04
C ASN A 77 -2.89 8.87 -2.34
N PHE A 78 -1.64 9.31 -2.24
CA PHE A 78 -0.65 9.26 -3.31
C PHE A 78 0.45 8.22 -3.05
N TRP A 79 0.39 7.52 -1.92
CA TRP A 79 1.27 6.39 -1.62
C TRP A 79 0.72 5.08 -2.19
N TRP A 80 1.62 4.27 -2.72
CA TRP A 80 1.34 3.03 -3.43
C TRP A 80 2.27 1.93 -2.95
N ALA A 81 1.69 0.79 -2.58
CA ALA A 81 2.39 -0.41 -2.18
C ALA A 81 2.61 -1.35 -3.37
N ALA A 82 3.86 -1.74 -3.59
CA ALA A 82 4.23 -2.78 -4.55
C ALA A 82 3.82 -4.17 -4.03
N THR A 83 3.15 -4.96 -4.87
CA THR A 83 2.62 -6.28 -4.49
C THR A 83 2.45 -7.19 -5.70
N MET A 84 2.12 -8.46 -5.43
CA MET A 84 1.70 -9.44 -6.42
C MET A 84 0.20 -9.70 -6.22
N ALA A 85 -0.58 -9.56 -7.29
CA ALA A 85 -2.00 -9.92 -7.27
C ALA A 85 -2.20 -11.44 -7.15
N ASP A 86 -3.40 -11.87 -6.75
CA ASP A 86 -3.78 -13.30 -6.59
C ASP A 86 -3.57 -14.15 -7.86
N ASN A 87 -3.47 -13.51 -9.02
CA ASN A 87 -3.20 -14.15 -10.30
C ASN A 87 -1.71 -14.18 -10.67
N ASN A 88 -0.81 -14.01 -9.68
CA ASN A 88 0.64 -13.98 -9.82
C ASN A 88 1.19 -12.86 -10.72
N LYS A 89 0.46 -11.75 -10.88
CA LYS A 89 0.94 -10.58 -11.63
C LYS A 89 1.37 -9.46 -10.69
N TRP A 90 2.59 -8.98 -10.91
CA TRP A 90 3.15 -7.83 -10.20
C TRP A 90 2.44 -6.52 -10.54
N GLY A 91 2.19 -5.71 -9.53
CA GLY A 91 1.70 -4.35 -9.70
C GLY A 91 1.73 -3.54 -8.41
N TYR A 92 0.82 -2.58 -8.31
CA TYR A 92 0.72 -1.64 -7.21
C TYR A 92 -0.72 -1.47 -6.74
N VAL A 93 -0.90 -1.46 -5.43
CA VAL A 93 -2.14 -1.08 -4.74
C VAL A 93 -1.94 0.32 -4.16
N ASN A 94 -2.96 1.17 -4.24
CA ASN A 94 -2.91 2.45 -3.55
C ASN A 94 -3.27 2.27 -2.07
N GLU A 95 -2.59 2.98 -1.19
CA GLU A 95 -2.74 2.79 0.27
C GLU A 95 -4.08 3.27 0.83
N VAL A 96 -4.98 3.85 0.03
CA VAL A 96 -6.40 3.99 0.44
C VAL A 96 -7.04 2.65 0.83
N TYR A 97 -6.49 1.52 0.37
CA TYR A 97 -6.96 0.18 0.71
C TYR A 97 -6.32 -0.39 1.98
N PHE A 98 -5.46 0.36 2.68
CA PHE A 98 -4.95 -0.01 4.00
C PHE A 98 -5.78 0.66 5.10
N ARG A 99 -6.02 -0.06 6.20
CA ARG A 99 -6.72 0.47 7.37
C ARG A 99 -5.80 1.30 8.24
N GLY A 100 -6.39 2.15 9.08
CA GLY A 100 -5.67 2.80 10.19
C GLY A 100 -4.95 4.10 9.82
N GLY A 101 -4.65 4.35 8.55
CA GLY A 101 -3.93 5.54 8.12
C GLY A 101 -4.75 6.75 7.71
N GLY A 102 -4.09 7.90 7.69
CA GLY A 102 -4.63 9.18 7.21
C GLY A 102 -4.60 9.30 5.68
N ASN A 103 -5.29 10.31 5.17
CA ASN A 103 -5.16 10.66 3.75
C ASN A 103 -3.76 11.21 3.48
N ASN A 104 -3.15 10.79 2.37
CA ASN A 104 -1.85 11.30 1.88
C ASN A 104 -0.64 11.02 2.77
N GLU A 105 -0.72 10.01 3.64
CA GLU A 105 0.35 9.57 4.52
C GLU A 105 0.83 8.17 4.07
N PRO A 106 2.14 7.87 4.20
CA PRO A 106 2.66 6.51 4.02
C PRO A 106 2.23 5.62 5.18
N ASP A 107 2.26 4.30 5.00
CA ASP A 107 2.10 3.37 6.11
C ASP A 107 3.40 3.27 6.94
N ALA A 108 3.31 3.55 8.23
CA ALA A 108 4.46 3.59 9.14
C ALA A 108 5.18 2.24 9.32
N GLY A 109 4.52 1.12 8.97
CA GLY A 109 5.06 -0.23 9.03
C GLY A 109 5.66 -0.72 7.71
N LEU A 110 5.28 -0.12 6.58
CA LEU A 110 5.78 -0.49 5.27
C LEU A 110 7.01 0.34 4.91
N HIS A 111 8.09 -0.33 4.51
CA HIS A 111 9.31 0.40 4.15
C HIS A 111 9.22 0.98 2.74
N THR A 112 9.90 2.10 2.52
CA THR A 112 9.97 2.72 1.18
C THR A 112 10.78 1.89 0.20
N CYS A 113 10.31 1.81 -1.04
CA CYS A 113 11.07 1.23 -2.13
C CYS A 113 12.35 2.05 -2.33
N SER A 114 13.49 1.39 -2.56
CA SER A 114 14.79 2.07 -2.61
C SER A 114 14.84 3.16 -3.71
N GLY A 115 14.84 4.43 -3.28
CA GLY A 115 15.09 5.63 -4.09
C GLY A 115 13.85 6.46 -4.49
N PRO A 116 14.01 7.76 -4.78
CA PRO A 116 12.96 8.56 -5.42
C PRO A 116 12.51 7.88 -6.71
N GLY A 117 11.24 7.51 -6.79
CA GLY A 117 10.69 6.82 -7.96
C GLY A 117 10.85 5.30 -7.99
N GLY A 118 11.38 4.66 -6.93
CA GLY A 118 11.38 3.22 -6.58
C GLY A 118 11.69 2.21 -7.71
N LYS A 119 12.61 1.26 -7.47
CA LYS A 119 12.99 0.19 -8.42
C LYS A 119 11.77 -0.44 -9.13
N GLN A 120 11.94 -0.77 -10.39
CA GLN A 120 10.94 -1.51 -11.17
C GLN A 120 10.59 -2.81 -10.41
N LEU A 121 9.30 -3.18 -10.44
CA LEU A 121 8.85 -4.45 -9.86
C LEU A 121 9.70 -5.59 -10.45
N PRO A 122 9.96 -6.65 -9.67
CA PRO A 122 10.55 -7.87 -10.22
C PRO A 122 9.78 -8.29 -11.48
N GLN A 123 10.51 -8.68 -12.52
CA GLN A 123 9.91 -9.25 -13.73
C GLN A 123 9.38 -10.66 -13.46
#